data_AF-A0A535DJQ8-F1
#
_entry.id   AF-A0A535DJQ8-F1
#
_cell.length_a   1.000
_cell.length_b   1.000
_cell.length_c   1.000
_cell.angle_alpha   90.00
_cell.angle_beta   90.00
_cell.angle_gamma   90.00
#
_symmetry.space_group_name_H-M   'P 1'
#
loop_
_entity.id
_entity.type
_entity.pdbx_description
1 polymer ?
#
loop_
_entity_poly.entity_id
_entity_poly.type
_entity_poly.pdbx_seq_one_letter_code
_entity_poly.pdbx_strand_id
1 'polypeptide(L)'
;MAGADPVLARRAALVAICEPAANGVIDRVVDEAVHAAGRFGLTRERANTYTAGIKDTLPRAFEAMKMPDGLERSAQIDALAQAVRSVSDGHHIPRIVERGLVVIAVRIAREVIRRRASEHAFTPDELEKEFVSFADQLEDRLSRT
;
A
#
# COMPACT_ATOMS: atom_id res chain seq x y z
N MET A 1 -2.52 2.33 35.13
CA MET A 1 -2.60 1.45 33.95
C MET A 1 -2.52 2.34 32.72
N ALA A 2 -1.39 2.32 31.99
CA ALA A 2 -1.29 3.02 30.72
C ALA A 2 -2.21 2.30 29.73
N GLY A 3 -3.35 2.90 29.40
CA GLY A 3 -4.22 2.38 28.35
C GLY A 3 -3.43 2.31 27.05
N ALA A 4 -3.54 1.19 26.33
CA ALA A 4 -2.93 1.05 25.02
C ALA A 4 -3.32 2.25 24.14
N ASP A 5 -2.35 2.86 23.45
CA ASP A 5 -2.60 4.00 22.57
C ASP A 5 -3.67 3.61 21.53
N PRO A 6 -4.85 4.25 21.53
CA PRO A 6 -5.94 3.92 20.61
C PRO A 6 -5.56 4.11 19.14
N VAL A 7 -4.53 4.89 18.82
CA VAL A 7 -3.96 4.99 17.46
C VAL A 7 -3.22 3.71 17.10
N LEU A 8 -2.34 3.21 17.98
CA LEU A 8 -1.57 1.99 17.74
C LEU A 8 -2.46 0.76 17.63
N ALA A 9 -3.52 0.69 18.45
CA ALA A 9 -4.51 -0.39 18.36
C ALA A 9 -5.25 -0.39 17.01
N ARG A 10 -5.64 0.79 16.50
CA ARG A 10 -6.23 0.94 15.15
C ARG A 10 -5.28 0.53 14.05
N ARG A 11 -4.02 0.95 14.14
CA ARG A 11 -2.96 0.60 13.17
C ARG A 11 -2.67 -0.90 13.15
N ALA A 12 -2.68 -1.57 14.31
CA ALA A 12 -2.56 -3.02 14.39
C ALA A 12 -3.75 -3.74 13.73
N ALA A 13 -4.98 -3.25 13.96
CA ALA A 13 -6.18 -3.78 13.29
C ALA A 13 -6.11 -3.59 11.76
N LEU A 14 -5.63 -2.43 11.28
CA LEU A 14 -5.41 -2.20 9.85
C LEU A 14 -4.46 -3.21 9.24
N VAL A 15 -3.30 -3.46 9.86
CA VAL A 15 -2.36 -4.47 9.36
C VAL A 15 -3.01 -5.84 9.32
N ALA A 16 -3.74 -6.24 10.36
CA ALA A 16 -4.44 -7.53 10.40
C ALA A 16 -5.48 -7.69 9.26
N ILE A 17 -6.12 -6.59 8.83
CA ILE A 17 -7.04 -6.59 7.68
C ILE A 17 -6.28 -6.62 6.35
N CYS A 18 -5.26 -5.77 6.21
CA CYS A 18 -4.57 -5.52 4.96
C CYS A 18 -3.61 -6.66 4.58
N GLU A 19 -2.86 -7.21 5.54
CA GLU A 19 -1.83 -8.21 5.29
C GLU A 19 -2.35 -9.46 4.57
N PRO A 20 -3.48 -10.08 4.98
CA PRO A 20 -4.04 -11.21 4.25
C PRO A 20 -4.59 -10.86 2.86
N ALA A 21 -4.92 -9.58 2.61
CA ALA A 21 -5.56 -9.14 1.37
C ALA A 21 -4.59 -8.54 0.35
N ALA A 22 -3.44 -8.03 0.79
CA ALA A 22 -2.56 -7.17 0.00
C ALA A 22 -2.05 -7.83 -1.28
N ASN A 23 -1.67 -9.11 -1.22
CA ASN A 23 -1.22 -9.84 -2.40
C ASN A 23 -2.30 -9.88 -3.50
N GLY A 24 -3.54 -10.20 -3.11
CA GLY A 24 -4.67 -10.26 -4.06
C GLY A 24 -5.07 -8.87 -4.59
N VAL A 25 -4.92 -7.82 -3.78
CA VAL A 25 -5.12 -6.44 -4.24
C VAL A 25 -4.08 -6.08 -5.31
N ILE A 26 -2.80 -6.37 -5.08
CA ILE A 26 -1.73 -6.08 -6.04
C ILE A 26 -1.92 -6.87 -7.33
N ASP A 27 -2.23 -8.17 -7.24
CA ASP A 27 -2.51 -9.01 -8.42
C ASP A 27 -3.62 -8.40 -9.27
N ARG A 28 -4.74 -8.01 -8.64
CA ARG A 28 -5.87 -7.39 -9.33
C ARG A 28 -5.50 -6.05 -9.99
N VAL A 29 -4.72 -5.21 -9.32
CA VAL A 29 -4.29 -3.90 -9.87
C VAL A 29 -3.41 -4.08 -11.09
N VAL A 30 -2.43 -4.99 -11.02
CA VAL A 30 -1.51 -5.23 -12.13
C VAL A 30 -2.23 -5.92 -13.29
N ASP A 31 -3.12 -6.89 -13.02
CA ASP A 31 -3.92 -7.53 -14.07
C ASP A 31 -4.80 -6.53 -14.81
N GLU A 32 -5.48 -5.63 -14.09
CA GLU A 32 -6.31 -4.58 -14.70
C GLU A 32 -5.44 -3.59 -15.49
N ALA A 33 -4.27 -3.23 -14.97
CA ALA A 33 -3.33 -2.36 -15.68
C ALA A 33 -2.82 -3.00 -16.98
N VAL A 34 -2.49 -4.29 -16.96
CA VAL A 34 -2.09 -5.06 -18.15
C VAL A 34 -3.24 -5.15 -19.15
N HIS A 35 -4.46 -5.40 -18.67
CA HIS A 35 -5.66 -5.44 -19.51
C HIS A 35 -5.92 -4.10 -20.20
N ALA A 36 -5.90 -3.00 -19.46
CA ALA A 36 -6.08 -1.65 -19.98
C ALA A 36 -4.94 -1.24 -20.92
N ALA A 37 -3.71 -1.68 -20.63
CA ALA A 37 -2.52 -1.44 -21.44
C ALA A 37 -2.39 -2.39 -22.65
N GLY A 38 -3.47 -3.08 -23.05
CA GLY A 38 -3.55 -4.18 -24.02
C GLY A 38 -2.96 -3.98 -25.44
N ARG A 39 -2.07 -3.00 -25.65
CA ARG A 39 -1.32 -2.73 -26.88
C ARG A 39 0.16 -2.35 -26.70
N PHE A 40 0.72 -2.27 -25.48
CA PHE A 40 2.06 -1.71 -25.25
C PHE A 40 3.21 -2.73 -25.07
N GLY A 41 2.99 -4.03 -25.33
CA GLY A 41 4.08 -5.03 -25.30
C GLY A 41 4.55 -5.45 -23.90
N LEU A 42 3.76 -5.18 -22.85
CA LEU A 42 3.94 -5.77 -21.53
C LEU A 42 3.59 -7.26 -21.60
N THR A 43 4.62 -8.11 -21.61
CA THR A 43 4.41 -9.55 -21.53
C THR A 43 3.89 -9.91 -20.14
N ARG A 44 3.06 -10.96 -20.04
CA ARG A 44 2.58 -11.49 -18.76
C ARG A 44 3.74 -11.83 -17.80
N GLU A 45 4.87 -12.29 -18.35
CA GLU A 45 6.09 -12.53 -17.59
C GLU A 45 6.64 -11.27 -16.92
N ARG A 46 6.78 -10.16 -17.66
CA ARG A 46 7.22 -8.87 -17.10
C ARG A 46 6.28 -8.35 -16.03
N ALA A 47 4.97 -8.50 -16.25
CA ALA A 47 3.97 -8.13 -15.26
C ALA A 47 4.11 -8.97 -13.97
N ASN A 48 4.33 -10.28 -14.09
CA ASN A 48 4.55 -11.16 -12.95
C ASN A 48 5.80 -10.79 -12.15
N THR A 49 6.92 -10.48 -12.83
CA THR A 49 8.15 -10.04 -12.15
C THR A 49 7.96 -8.70 -11.45
N TYR A 50 7.28 -7.75 -12.08
CA TYR A 50 6.94 -6.47 -11.44
C TYR A 50 6.05 -6.67 -10.22
N THR A 51 4.98 -7.47 -10.35
CA THR A 51 4.08 -7.85 -9.25
C THR A 51 4.83 -8.45 -8.07
N ALA A 52 5.75 -9.38 -8.33
CA ALA A 52 6.58 -9.99 -7.28
C ALA A 52 7.43 -8.94 -6.56
N GLY A 53 8.12 -8.07 -7.32
CA GLY A 53 8.93 -7.00 -6.73
C GLY A 53 8.11 -6.02 -5.88
N ILE A 54 6.89 -5.68 -6.30
CA ILE A 54 5.99 -4.83 -5.51
C ILE A 54 5.53 -5.56 -4.24
N LYS A 55 5.19 -6.85 -4.32
CA LYS A 55 4.84 -7.67 -3.15
C LYS A 55 5.97 -7.73 -2.12
N ASP A 56 7.22 -7.75 -2.56
CA ASP A 56 8.39 -7.72 -1.67
C ASP A 56 8.52 -6.40 -0.88
N THR A 57 7.81 -5.33 -1.27
CA THR A 57 7.77 -4.08 -0.51
C THR A 57 6.74 -4.11 0.64
N LEU A 58 5.78 -5.04 0.63
CA LEU A 58 4.68 -5.11 1.60
C LEU A 58 5.12 -5.22 3.06
N PRO A 59 6.14 -6.02 3.44
CA PRO A 59 6.59 -6.09 4.83
C PRO A 59 6.96 -4.72 5.39
N ARG A 60 7.62 -3.87 4.59
CA ARG A 60 7.97 -2.49 4.99
C ARG A 60 6.74 -1.62 5.15
N ALA A 61 5.73 -1.79 4.28
CA ALA A 61 4.47 -1.06 4.39
C ALA A 61 3.73 -1.41 5.69
N PHE A 62 3.64 -2.70 6.04
CA PHE A 62 2.99 -3.13 7.28
C PHE A 62 3.77 -2.70 8.52
N GLU A 63 5.10 -2.73 8.45
CA GLU A 63 5.95 -2.21 9.52
C GLU A 63 5.75 -0.71 9.75
N ALA A 64 5.83 0.11 8.70
CA ALA A 64 5.58 1.54 8.82
C ALA A 64 4.15 1.86 9.30
N MET A 65 3.17 1.06 8.89
CA MET A 65 1.77 1.23 9.28
C MET A 65 1.54 1.00 10.77
N LYS A 66 2.20 0.01 11.40
CA LYS A 66 2.04 -0.29 12.83
C LYS A 66 2.88 0.58 13.77
N MET A 67 3.86 1.32 13.25
CA MET A 67 4.74 2.16 14.06
C MET A 67 4.00 3.38 14.64
N PRO A 68 4.43 3.89 15.81
CA PRO A 68 4.00 5.18 16.32
C PRO A 68 4.49 6.32 15.40
N ASP A 69 3.84 7.47 15.48
CA ASP A 69 4.30 8.65 14.75
C ASP A 69 5.66 9.14 15.28
N GLY A 70 6.52 9.56 14.37
CA GLY A 70 7.88 9.99 14.69
C GLY A 70 8.82 9.89 13.51
N LEU A 71 10.08 10.28 13.74
CA LEU A 71 11.12 10.29 12.72
C LEU A 71 11.38 8.89 12.15
N GLU A 72 11.33 7.85 12.99
CA GLU A 72 11.56 6.47 12.58
C GLU A 72 10.49 5.98 11.59
N ARG A 73 9.20 6.25 11.89
CA ARG A 73 8.10 5.93 10.99
C ARG A 73 8.20 6.69 9.67
N SER A 74 8.56 7.98 9.72
CA SER A 74 8.78 8.76 8.48
C SER A 74 9.90 8.16 7.64
N ALA A 75 11.04 7.81 8.25
CA ALA A 75 12.15 7.19 7.55
C ALA A 75 11.76 5.85 6.91
N GLN A 76 10.89 5.06 7.57
CA GLN A 76 10.40 3.81 7.01
C GLN A 76 9.45 4.03 5.82
N ILE A 77 8.63 5.09 5.84
CA ILE A 77 7.80 5.49 4.70
C ILE A 77 8.68 5.97 3.53
N ASP A 78 9.75 6.73 3.82
CA ASP A 78 10.71 7.17 2.80
C ASP A 78 11.43 5.95 2.17
N ALA A 79 11.85 4.98 2.98
CA ALA A 79 12.45 3.74 2.51
C ALA A 79 11.47 2.88 1.70
N LEU A 80 10.19 2.83 2.09
CA LEU A 80 9.13 2.16 1.32
C LEU A 80 8.95 2.83 -0.05
N ALA A 81 8.87 4.16 -0.10
CA ALA A 81 8.76 4.90 -1.34
C ALA A 81 9.96 4.63 -2.26
N GLN A 82 11.17 4.59 -1.71
CA GLN A 82 12.38 4.25 -2.45
C GLN A 82 12.35 2.80 -2.97
N ALA A 83 11.85 1.85 -2.19
CA ALA A 83 11.71 0.46 -2.62
C ALA A 83 10.73 0.31 -3.79
N VAL A 84 9.54 0.93 -3.69
CA VAL A 84 8.55 0.97 -4.78
C VAL A 84 9.17 1.60 -6.03
N ARG A 85 9.85 2.74 -5.87
CA ARG A 85 10.56 3.42 -6.96
C ARG A 85 11.59 2.51 -7.63
N SER A 86 12.38 1.80 -6.84
CA SER A 86 13.46 0.94 -7.34
C SER A 86 12.90 -0.22 -8.16
N VAL A 87 11.77 -0.79 -7.73
CA VAL A 87 11.05 -1.83 -8.50
C VAL A 87 10.49 -1.25 -9.79
N SER A 88 9.84 -0.09 -9.75
CA SER A 88 9.29 0.60 -10.92
C SER A 88 10.37 0.95 -11.94
N ASP A 89 11.50 1.52 -11.50
CA ASP A 89 12.62 1.91 -12.36
C ASP A 89 13.26 0.66 -13.02
N GLY A 90 13.46 -0.42 -12.26
CA GLY A 90 13.95 -1.69 -12.79
C GLY A 90 13.07 -2.31 -13.88
N HIS A 91 11.77 -1.95 -13.89
CA HIS A 91 10.79 -2.40 -14.88
C HIS A 91 10.38 -1.31 -15.89
N HIS A 92 11.07 -0.16 -15.88
CA HIS A 92 10.80 0.98 -16.77
C HIS A 92 9.35 1.51 -16.65
N ILE A 93 8.74 1.41 -15.48
CA ILE A 93 7.40 1.94 -15.22
C ILE A 93 7.49 3.47 -15.05
N PRO A 94 6.80 4.27 -15.88
CA PRO A 94 6.79 5.71 -15.73
C PRO A 94 6.22 6.14 -14.38
N ARG A 95 6.79 7.21 -13.78
CA ARG A 95 6.37 7.70 -12.45
C ARG A 95 4.86 7.98 -12.34
N ILE A 96 4.26 8.51 -13.40
CA ILE A 96 2.81 8.77 -13.43
C ILE A 96 1.98 7.48 -13.38
N VAL A 97 2.48 6.40 -13.99
CA VAL A 97 1.84 5.08 -13.96
C VAL A 97 2.00 4.48 -12.57
N GLU A 98 3.21 4.50 -11.98
CA GLU A 98 3.44 4.03 -10.61
C GLU A 98 2.49 4.71 -9.61
N ARG A 99 2.40 6.04 -9.64
CA ARG A 99 1.50 6.80 -8.78
C ARG A 99 0.04 6.41 -9.01
N GLY A 100 -0.37 6.26 -10.28
CA GLY A 100 -1.70 5.76 -10.63
C GLY A 100 -2.00 4.39 -10.05
N LEU A 101 -1.06 3.44 -10.14
CA LEU A 101 -1.20 2.09 -9.58
C LEU A 101 -1.34 2.13 -8.06
N VAL A 102 -0.55 2.96 -7.37
CA VAL A 102 -0.66 3.16 -5.91
C VAL A 102 -2.03 3.72 -5.53
N VAL A 103 -2.52 4.75 -6.22
CA VAL A 103 -3.86 5.32 -5.96
C VAL A 103 -4.96 4.28 -6.16
N ILE A 104 -4.88 3.44 -7.20
CA ILE A 104 -5.86 2.36 -7.42
C ILE A 104 -5.77 1.31 -6.31
N ALA A 105 -4.56 0.89 -5.93
CA ALA A 105 -4.36 -0.07 -4.84
C ALA A 105 -4.94 0.44 -3.52
N VAL A 106 -4.72 1.73 -3.18
CA VAL A 106 -5.28 2.38 -1.99
C VAL A 106 -6.81 2.39 -2.04
N ARG A 107 -7.42 2.71 -3.20
CA ARG A 107 -8.89 2.67 -3.36
C ARG A 107 -9.45 1.28 -3.10
N ILE A 108 -8.85 0.24 -3.68
CA ILE A 108 -9.29 -1.15 -3.47
C ILE A 108 -9.09 -1.57 -2.01
N ALA A 109 -7.96 -1.21 -1.40
CA ALA A 109 -7.68 -1.50 0.00
C ALA A 109 -8.70 -0.85 0.94
N ARG A 110 -9.16 0.38 0.66
CA ARG A 110 -10.24 1.04 1.42
C ARG A 110 -11.53 0.22 1.41
N GLU A 111 -11.91 -0.34 0.26
CA GLU A 111 -13.10 -1.22 0.19
C GLU A 111 -12.93 -2.47 1.06
N VAL A 112 -11.74 -3.07 1.08
CA VAL A 112 -11.43 -4.22 1.94
C VAL A 112 -11.52 -3.84 3.41
N ILE A 113 -10.94 -2.70 3.80
CA ILE A 113 -10.98 -2.18 5.17
C ILE A 113 -12.42 -1.96 5.62
N ARG A 114 -13.23 -1.25 4.82
CA ARG A 114 -14.62 -0.97 5.18
C ARG A 114 -15.43 -2.25 5.38
N ARG A 115 -15.23 -3.27 4.54
CA ARG A 115 -15.94 -4.55 4.62
C ARG A 115 -15.56 -5.39 5.83
N ARG A 116 -14.29 -5.30 6.27
CA ARG A 116 -13.75 -6.12 7.37
C ARG A 116 -13.69 -5.38 8.71
N ALA A 117 -13.96 -4.07 8.74
CA ALA A 117 -13.91 -3.27 9.96
C ALA A 117 -14.76 -3.84 11.10
N SER A 118 -15.94 -4.41 10.80
CA SER A 118 -16.83 -5.02 11.80
C SER A 118 -16.25 -6.24 12.52
N GLU A 119 -15.19 -6.85 11.96
CA GLU A 119 -14.45 -7.95 12.60
C GLU A 119 -13.51 -7.44 13.71
N HIS A 120 -13.33 -6.12 13.79
CA HIS A 120 -12.49 -5.43 14.75
C HIS A 120 -13.32 -4.46 15.60
N ALA A 121 -12.80 -4.08 16.76
CA ALA A 121 -13.47 -3.18 17.69
C ALA A 121 -13.48 -1.69 17.25
N PHE A 122 -13.40 -1.43 15.94
CA PHE A 122 -13.30 -0.09 15.35
C PHE A 122 -14.32 0.10 14.24
N THR A 123 -14.77 1.33 14.07
CA THR A 123 -15.64 1.69 12.96
C THR A 123 -14.88 1.69 11.63
N PRO A 124 -15.57 1.47 10.49
CA PRO A 124 -14.98 1.61 9.17
C PRO A 124 -14.25 2.95 8.97
N ASP A 125 -14.85 4.05 9.44
CA ASP A 125 -14.32 5.39 9.22
C ASP A 125 -13.06 5.67 10.06
N GLU A 126 -12.96 5.10 11.28
CA GLU A 126 -11.75 5.20 12.10
C GLU A 126 -10.54 4.49 11.48
N LEU A 127 -10.76 3.29 10.94
CA LEU A 127 -9.71 2.53 10.27
C LEU A 127 -9.35 3.17 8.92
N GLU A 128 -10.34 3.57 8.14
CA GLU A 128 -10.14 4.22 6.86
C GLU A 128 -9.35 5.53 7.00
N LYS A 129 -9.66 6.36 8.01
CA LYS A 129 -8.92 7.61 8.26
C LYS A 129 -7.44 7.36 8.54
N GLU A 130 -7.10 6.36 9.37
CA GLU A 130 -5.71 6.02 9.65
C GLU A 130 -5.00 5.46 8.40
N PHE A 131 -5.69 4.63 7.61
CA PHE A 131 -5.14 4.08 6.39
C PHE A 131 -4.88 5.15 5.33
N VAL A 132 -5.82 6.08 5.13
CA VAL A 132 -5.66 7.21 4.21
C VAL A 132 -4.52 8.12 4.65
N SER A 133 -4.38 8.41 5.95
CA SER A 133 -3.24 9.17 6.47
C SER A 133 -1.89 8.52 6.13
N PHE A 134 -1.78 7.19 6.21
CA PHE A 134 -0.60 6.46 5.77
C PHE A 134 -0.40 6.53 4.25
N ALA A 135 -1.46 6.33 3.48
CA ALA A 135 -1.43 6.36 2.02
C ALA A 135 -1.02 7.75 1.48
N ASP A 136 -1.58 8.82 2.04
CA ASP A 136 -1.24 10.21 1.68
C ASP A 136 0.24 10.49 1.96
N GLN A 137 0.77 10.02 3.10
CA GLN A 137 2.19 10.16 3.39
C GLN A 137 3.05 9.46 2.35
N LEU A 138 2.71 8.23 1.95
CA LEU A 138 3.43 7.49 0.91
C LEU A 138 3.33 8.19 -0.46
N GLU A 139 2.13 8.61 -0.86
CA GLU A 139 1.90 9.31 -2.12
C GLU A 139 2.69 10.62 -2.19
N ASP A 140 2.76 11.37 -1.09
CA ASP A 140 3.60 12.58 -0.99
C ASP A 140 5.06 12.28 -1.30
N ARG A 141 5.62 11.17 -0.79
CA ARG A 141 7.02 10.79 -1.06
C ARG A 141 7.21 10.39 -2.52
N LEU A 142 6.27 9.63 -3.08
CA LEU A 142 6.30 9.23 -4.48
C LEU A 142 6.10 10.42 -5.44
N SER A 143 5.50 11.52 -4.96
CA SER A 143 5.29 12.76 -5.73
C SER A 143 6.48 13.72 -5.65
N ARG A 144 7.34 13.59 -4.63
CA ARG A 144 8.57 14.37 -4.49
C ARG A 144 9.68 13.77 -5.34
N THR A 145 9.58 13.84 -6.66
CA THR A 145 10.72 13.65 -7.58
C THR A 145 10.37 13.94 -9.03
#